data_AF-A0A518C8G7-F1
#
_entry.id   AF-A0A518C8G7-F1
#
_cell.length_a   1.000
_cell.length_b   1.000
_cell.length_c   1.000
_cell.angle_alpha   90.00
_cell.angle_beta   90.00
_cell.angle_gamma   90.00
#
_symmetry.space_group_name_H-M   'P 1'
#
loop_
_entity.id
_entity.type
_entity.pdbx_description
1 polymer ?
#
loop_
_entity_poly.entity_id
_entity_poly.type
_entity_poly.pdbx_seq_one_letter_code
_entity_poly.pdbx_strand_id
1 'polypeptide(L)'
;MLVPRPVTMLMSLVVCLWCASFASSQESYAQFKEVAEKSVKARDVLVAEPVFREEGGELTAIFGNAQIYPPPPPPAENMGLAAELLDSQMRVEVLRQYPFEGEDRLIWNKVLPTADAEIEKAFDKLKDGKLTQKDLFKVDQQLNATFTMASKEMASWRGLSARPAVSAGTFTVKITTIPTGSKLWMMHALEPTLAKLEGRKPIWEMVVQRDDVPLFGKYWYFMRWSEEPSGTKKSSGPHLIKVDRSSVSIVLQ
;
A
#
# COMPACT_ATOMS: atom_id res chain seq x y z
N MET A 1 -12.27 35.10 9.50
CA MET A 1 -12.04 34.64 8.12
C MET A 1 -10.56 34.40 7.94
N LEU A 2 -10.15 33.15 7.81
CA LEU A 2 -8.81 32.78 7.35
C LEU A 2 -9.01 31.79 6.23
N VAL A 3 -8.64 32.20 5.01
CA VAL A 3 -8.71 31.39 3.80
C VAL A 3 -7.53 30.43 3.82
N PRO A 4 -7.71 29.09 3.86
CA PRO A 4 -6.63 28.15 3.63
C PRO A 4 -6.69 27.64 2.18
N ARG A 5 -5.73 28.06 1.35
CA ARG A 5 -5.24 27.38 0.13
C ARG A 5 -3.72 27.62 0.09
N PRO A 6 -2.81 26.71 -0.36
CA PRO A 6 -2.93 25.86 -1.56
C PRO A 6 -2.22 24.46 -1.52
N VAL A 7 -1.88 23.87 -0.37
CA VAL A 7 -0.99 22.69 -0.34
C VAL A 7 -1.67 21.39 -0.82
N THR A 8 -2.96 21.23 -0.53
CA THR A 8 -3.78 20.07 -0.94
C THR A 8 -4.03 20.00 -2.45
N MET A 9 -4.15 21.15 -3.09
CA MET A 9 -4.12 21.21 -4.56
C MET A 9 -2.76 20.73 -5.03
N LEU A 10 -1.66 21.24 -4.49
CA LEU A 10 -0.31 20.98 -5.02
C LEU A 10 0.05 19.48 -5.13
N MET A 11 -0.28 18.58 -4.20
CA MET A 11 0.14 17.17 -4.34
C MET A 11 -0.73 16.33 -5.27
N SER A 12 -2.06 16.41 -5.16
CA SER A 12 -2.96 15.75 -6.11
C SER A 12 -2.79 16.35 -7.51
N LEU A 13 -2.52 17.66 -7.60
CA LEU A 13 -2.19 18.35 -8.83
C LEU A 13 -0.78 17.99 -9.32
N VAL A 14 0.22 17.73 -8.46
CA VAL A 14 1.55 17.23 -8.87
C VAL A 14 1.44 15.82 -9.43
N VAL A 15 0.74 14.89 -8.76
CA VAL A 15 0.56 13.53 -9.31
C VAL A 15 -0.33 13.57 -10.56
N CYS A 16 -1.38 14.38 -10.62
CA CYS A 16 -2.16 14.61 -11.84
C CYS A 16 -1.31 15.25 -12.96
N LEU A 17 -0.43 16.20 -12.63
CA LEU A 17 0.49 16.82 -13.60
C LEU A 17 1.48 15.79 -14.11
N TRP A 18 2.00 14.90 -13.25
CA TRP A 18 2.85 13.79 -13.66
C TRP A 18 2.08 12.82 -14.55
N CYS A 19 0.90 12.34 -14.14
CA CYS A 19 0.07 11.46 -14.96
C CYS A 19 -0.31 12.11 -16.30
N ALA A 20 -0.59 13.41 -16.32
CA ALA A 20 -0.83 14.16 -17.56
C ALA A 20 0.44 14.29 -18.43
N SER A 21 1.61 14.48 -17.81
CA SER A 21 2.90 14.58 -18.51
C SER A 21 3.32 13.22 -19.10
N PHE A 22 3.07 12.13 -18.37
CA PHE A 22 3.26 10.76 -18.85
C PHE A 22 2.29 10.43 -19.99
N ALA A 23 1.00 10.74 -19.82
CA ALA A 23 -0.01 10.52 -20.84
C ALA A 23 0.17 11.39 -22.09
N SER A 24 0.87 12.53 -21.98
CA SER A 24 1.24 13.40 -23.11
C SER A 24 2.64 13.10 -23.66
N SER A 25 3.27 12.00 -23.25
CA SER A 25 4.54 11.46 -23.74
C SER A 25 5.80 12.32 -23.51
N GLN A 26 5.71 13.37 -22.68
CA GLN A 26 6.81 14.32 -22.46
C GLN A 26 7.97 13.72 -21.65
N GLU A 27 7.69 12.70 -20.85
CA GLU A 27 8.62 12.13 -19.89
C GLU A 27 9.19 10.77 -20.37
N SER A 28 10.35 10.41 -19.82
CA SER A 28 10.99 9.10 -20.02
C SER A 28 10.53 8.07 -18.98
N TYR A 29 10.74 6.79 -19.27
CA TYR A 29 10.47 5.71 -18.31
C TYR A 29 11.36 5.84 -17.05
N ALA A 30 12.59 6.35 -17.19
CA ALA A 30 13.47 6.62 -16.05
C ALA A 30 12.85 7.65 -15.08
N GLN A 31 12.26 8.73 -15.61
CA GLN A 31 11.55 9.73 -14.81
C GLN A 31 10.28 9.17 -14.19
N PHE A 32 9.54 8.35 -14.93
CA PHE A 32 8.36 7.63 -14.42
C PHE A 32 8.71 6.75 -13.20
N LYS A 33 9.79 5.98 -13.30
CA LYS A 33 10.30 5.16 -12.20
C LYS A 33 10.79 6.00 -11.01
N GLU A 34 11.48 7.10 -11.27
CA GLU A 34 11.94 8.02 -10.21
C GLU A 34 10.77 8.61 -9.42
N VAL A 35 9.67 8.97 -10.10
CA VAL A 35 8.45 9.45 -9.45
C VAL A 35 7.84 8.36 -8.55
N ALA A 36 7.74 7.13 -9.02
CA ALA A 36 7.26 6.00 -8.21
C ALA A 36 8.14 5.78 -6.97
N GLU A 37 9.46 5.74 -7.14
CA GLU A 37 10.43 5.53 -6.06
C GLU A 37 10.33 6.63 -4.99
N LYS A 38 10.31 7.90 -5.42
CA LYS A 38 10.17 9.05 -4.51
C LYS A 38 8.86 9.00 -3.74
N SER A 39 7.77 8.65 -4.42
CA SER A 39 6.43 8.59 -3.81
C SER A 39 6.37 7.50 -2.72
N VAL A 40 6.91 6.32 -3.00
CA VAL A 40 7.02 5.23 -2.00
C VAL A 40 7.93 5.63 -0.84
N LYS A 41 9.11 6.23 -1.11
CA LYS A 41 10.04 6.66 -0.05
C LYS A 41 9.47 7.76 0.85
N ALA A 42 8.76 8.72 0.26
CA ALA A 42 8.12 9.82 0.98
C ALA A 42 6.90 9.36 1.79
N ARG A 43 6.40 8.14 1.54
CA ARG A 43 5.16 7.59 2.12
C ARG A 43 3.93 8.40 1.71
N ASP A 44 3.95 8.92 0.49
CA ASP A 44 2.86 9.70 -0.10
C ASP A 44 1.81 8.80 -0.81
N VAL A 45 1.94 7.49 -0.63
CA VAL A 45 1.15 6.45 -1.31
C VAL A 45 0.58 5.47 -0.30
N LEU A 46 -0.65 5.00 -0.53
CA LEU A 46 -1.25 3.90 0.22
C LEU A 46 -0.56 2.61 -0.20
N VAL A 47 0.30 2.09 0.67
CA VAL A 47 1.02 0.84 0.43
C VAL A 47 0.47 -0.22 1.39
N ALA A 48 -0.07 -1.31 0.84
CA ALA A 48 -0.01 -2.58 1.55
C ALA A 48 1.42 -3.08 1.43
N GLU A 49 2.07 -3.25 2.57
CA GLU A 49 3.37 -3.90 2.58
C GLU A 49 3.17 -5.37 2.20
N PRO A 50 4.12 -5.98 1.47
CA PRO A 50 4.07 -7.40 1.19
C PRO A 50 4.22 -8.17 2.50
N VAL A 51 3.49 -9.29 2.61
CA VAL A 51 3.52 -10.18 3.76
C VAL A 51 4.03 -11.54 3.30
N PHE A 52 5.02 -12.06 4.02
CA PHE A 52 5.57 -13.40 3.81
C PHE A 52 5.41 -14.16 5.13
N ARG A 53 4.64 -15.24 5.10
CA ARG A 53 4.33 -16.04 6.29
C ARG A 53 4.72 -17.49 6.05
N GLU A 54 5.42 -18.07 7.02
CA GLU A 54 5.74 -19.48 7.05
C GLU A 54 4.87 -20.17 8.10
N GLU A 55 4.11 -21.17 7.69
CA GLU A 55 3.25 -21.94 8.60
C GLU A 55 3.07 -23.36 8.05
N GLY A 56 3.26 -24.37 8.91
CA GLY A 56 3.00 -25.77 8.55
C GLY A 56 3.83 -26.31 7.38
N GLY A 57 5.04 -25.76 7.14
CA GLY A 57 5.88 -26.14 6.00
C GLY A 57 5.51 -25.42 4.69
N GLU A 58 4.63 -24.43 4.74
CA GLU A 58 4.23 -23.63 3.58
C GLU A 58 4.64 -22.16 3.73
N LEU A 59 5.10 -21.56 2.64
CA LEU A 59 5.28 -20.12 2.49
C LEU A 59 4.04 -19.52 1.79
N THR A 60 3.39 -18.60 2.48
CA THR A 60 2.34 -17.74 1.91
C THR A 60 2.93 -16.35 1.63
N ALA A 61 2.91 -15.96 0.36
CA ALA A 61 3.29 -14.61 -0.07
C ALA A 61 2.05 -13.81 -0.46
N ILE A 62 1.91 -12.62 0.10
CA ILE A 62 0.83 -11.69 -0.20
C ILE A 62 1.48 -10.41 -0.67
N PHE A 63 1.29 -10.07 -1.93
CA PHE A 63 1.84 -8.85 -2.48
C PHE A 63 0.83 -7.75 -2.28
N GLY A 64 1.20 -6.75 -1.48
CA GLY A 64 0.38 -5.59 -1.30
C GLY A 64 0.25 -4.75 -2.57
N ASN A 65 -0.79 -3.92 -2.61
CA ASN A 65 -0.96 -2.91 -3.64
C ASN A 65 -0.34 -1.58 -3.19
N ALA A 66 0.10 -0.78 -4.15
CA ALA A 66 0.49 0.61 -3.92
C ALA A 66 -0.43 1.50 -4.74
N GLN A 67 -1.08 2.47 -4.10
CA GLN A 67 -2.05 3.36 -4.75
C GLN A 67 -1.78 4.82 -4.39
N ILE A 68 -1.93 5.69 -5.38
CA ILE A 68 -1.92 7.15 -5.17
C ILE A 68 -3.09 7.54 -4.25
N TYR A 69 -2.83 8.39 -3.24
CA TYR A 69 -3.89 8.96 -2.42
C TYR A 69 -3.72 10.48 -2.20
N PRO A 70 -4.80 11.28 -2.32
CA PRO A 70 -6.12 10.88 -2.80
C PRO A 70 -6.04 10.46 -4.29
N PRO A 71 -6.92 9.54 -4.74
CA PRO A 71 -6.95 9.17 -6.14
C PRO A 71 -7.13 10.43 -6.99
N PRO A 72 -6.41 10.56 -8.12
CA PRO A 72 -6.56 11.72 -8.97
C PRO A 72 -8.04 11.89 -9.35
N PRO A 73 -8.61 13.11 -9.33
CA PRO A 73 -9.98 13.34 -9.83
C PRO A 73 -10.10 12.75 -11.24
N PRO A 74 -11.23 12.13 -11.60
CA PRO A 74 -11.35 11.34 -12.82
C PRO A 74 -10.93 12.18 -14.03
N PRO A 75 -9.81 11.87 -14.68
CA PRO A 75 -9.39 12.64 -15.83
C PRO A 75 -9.73 11.89 -17.12
N ALA A 76 -9.47 12.51 -18.27
CA ALA A 76 -9.55 11.88 -19.58
C ALA A 76 -8.92 10.47 -19.57
N GLU A 77 -9.50 9.55 -20.36
CA GLU A 77 -9.24 8.10 -20.35
C GLU A 77 -7.74 7.72 -20.19
N ASN A 78 -6.85 8.44 -20.87
CA ASN A 78 -5.40 8.19 -20.83
C ASN A 78 -4.70 8.51 -19.50
N MET A 79 -5.22 9.45 -18.71
CA MET A 79 -4.64 9.75 -17.40
C MET A 79 -5.03 8.68 -16.36
N GLY A 80 -6.18 8.03 -16.52
CA GLY A 80 -6.54 6.85 -15.72
C GLY A 80 -5.57 5.70 -15.97
N LEU A 81 -5.25 5.44 -17.24
CA LEU A 81 -4.28 4.42 -17.63
C LEU A 81 -2.87 4.71 -17.10
N ALA A 82 -2.43 5.97 -17.13
CA ALA A 82 -1.14 6.40 -16.58
C ALA A 82 -1.07 6.19 -15.06
N ALA A 83 -2.16 6.49 -14.34
CA ALA A 83 -2.23 6.30 -12.89
C ALA A 83 -2.17 4.81 -12.51
N GLU A 84 -2.93 3.95 -13.19
CA GLU A 84 -2.91 2.50 -12.94
C GLU A 84 -1.54 1.86 -13.28
N LEU A 85 -0.89 2.34 -14.33
CA LEU A 85 0.48 1.91 -14.65
C LEU A 85 1.46 2.37 -13.56
N LEU A 86 1.28 3.57 -13.01
CA LEU A 86 2.11 4.10 -11.94
C LEU A 86 1.91 3.31 -10.64
N ASP A 87 0.69 2.92 -10.32
CA ASP A 87 0.38 1.99 -9.21
C ASP A 87 1.16 0.67 -9.35
N SER A 88 1.24 0.13 -10.57
CA SER A 88 2.01 -1.08 -10.88
C SER A 88 3.52 -0.88 -10.61
N GLN A 89 4.09 0.25 -11.03
CA GLN A 89 5.50 0.58 -10.75
C GLN A 89 5.75 0.80 -9.26
N MET A 90 4.84 1.47 -8.56
CA MET A 90 4.98 1.68 -7.12
C MET A 90 4.97 0.35 -6.36
N ARG A 91 4.18 -0.64 -6.79
CA ARG A 91 4.23 -2.00 -6.23
C ARG A 91 5.61 -2.66 -6.41
N VAL A 92 6.25 -2.48 -7.56
CA VAL A 92 7.64 -2.92 -7.79
C VAL A 92 8.60 -2.20 -6.85
N GLU A 93 8.43 -0.89 -6.65
CA GLU A 93 9.29 -0.10 -5.75
C GLU A 93 9.11 -0.45 -4.26
N VAL A 94 7.88 -0.82 -3.84
CA VAL A 94 7.62 -1.35 -2.51
C VAL A 94 8.39 -2.65 -2.28
N LEU A 95 8.36 -3.59 -3.25
CA LEU A 95 9.13 -4.83 -3.17
C LEU A 95 10.64 -4.57 -3.21
N ARG A 96 11.11 -3.59 -3.99
CA ARG A 96 12.52 -3.21 -4.04
C ARG A 96 13.04 -2.69 -2.69
N GLN A 97 12.20 -1.96 -1.97
CA GLN A 97 12.52 -1.39 -0.65
C GLN A 97 12.23 -2.37 0.51
N TYR A 98 11.54 -3.47 0.25
CA TYR A 98 11.30 -4.48 1.27
C TYR A 98 12.62 -5.08 1.75
N PRO A 99 12.82 -5.24 3.08
CA PRO A 99 14.08 -5.69 3.66
C PRO A 99 14.25 -7.21 3.51
N PHE A 100 14.33 -7.70 2.27
CA PHE A 100 14.77 -9.06 2.00
C PHE A 100 16.22 -9.24 2.45
N GLU A 101 16.51 -10.37 3.09
CA GLU A 101 17.84 -10.72 3.58
C GLU A 101 18.39 -11.94 2.85
N GLY A 102 19.72 -12.04 2.76
CA GLY A 102 20.41 -13.21 2.22
C GLY A 102 19.92 -13.62 0.82
N GLU A 103 19.54 -14.89 0.69
CA GLU A 103 19.17 -15.53 -0.57
C GLU A 103 17.88 -14.98 -1.16
N ASP A 104 16.91 -14.56 -0.34
CA ASP A 104 15.69 -13.90 -0.80
C ASP A 104 16.03 -12.65 -1.61
N ARG A 105 16.98 -11.85 -1.13
CA ARG A 105 17.37 -10.61 -1.81
C ARG A 105 17.94 -10.91 -3.20
N LEU A 106 18.68 -12.00 -3.34
CA LEU A 106 19.22 -12.44 -4.64
C LEU A 106 18.10 -12.86 -5.60
N ILE A 107 17.09 -13.57 -5.12
CA ILE A 107 15.91 -13.96 -5.92
C ILE A 107 15.17 -12.69 -6.40
N TRP A 108 14.87 -11.77 -5.49
CA TRP A 108 14.15 -10.54 -5.82
C TRP A 108 14.94 -9.60 -6.74
N ASN A 109 16.26 -9.50 -6.58
CA ASN A 109 17.11 -8.73 -7.49
C ASN A 109 17.11 -9.26 -8.93
N LYS A 110 16.82 -10.56 -9.14
CA LYS A 110 16.69 -11.15 -10.48
C LYS A 110 15.34 -10.84 -11.13
N VAL A 111 14.26 -10.85 -10.35
CA VAL A 111 12.90 -10.75 -10.91
C VAL A 111 12.38 -9.31 -11.04
N LEU A 112 12.82 -8.37 -10.19
CA LEU A 112 12.36 -6.98 -10.23
C LEU A 112 12.74 -6.27 -11.56
N PRO A 113 13.92 -6.50 -12.17
CA PRO A 113 14.22 -5.98 -13.50
C PRO A 113 13.28 -6.50 -14.60
N THR A 114 12.82 -7.76 -14.49
CA THR A 114 11.83 -8.32 -15.43
C THR A 114 10.48 -7.63 -15.28
N ALA A 115 10.06 -7.35 -14.04
CA ALA A 115 8.86 -6.57 -13.75
C ALA A 115 8.96 -5.14 -14.32
N ASP A 116 10.09 -4.45 -14.12
CA ASP A 116 10.36 -3.13 -14.72
C ASP A 116 10.21 -3.19 -16.25
N ALA A 117 10.79 -4.19 -16.90
CA ALA A 117 10.75 -4.32 -18.37
C ALA A 117 9.32 -4.51 -18.93
N GLU A 118 8.42 -5.20 -18.21
CA GLU A 118 7.03 -5.33 -18.63
C GLU A 118 6.25 -4.01 -18.48
N ILE A 119 6.53 -3.26 -17.41
CA ILE A 119 5.94 -1.92 -17.20
C ILE A 119 6.48 -0.93 -18.23
N GLU A 120 7.78 -0.97 -18.55
CA GLU A 120 8.41 -0.14 -19.58
C GLU A 120 7.74 -0.33 -20.95
N LYS A 121 7.50 -1.57 -21.37
CA LYS A 121 6.77 -1.86 -22.61
C LYS A 121 5.36 -1.27 -22.63
N ALA A 122 4.67 -1.28 -21.49
CA ALA A 122 3.34 -0.68 -21.38
C ALA A 122 3.43 0.86 -21.33
N PHE A 123 4.48 1.41 -20.74
CA PHE A 123 4.75 2.84 -20.75
C PHE A 123 5.03 3.36 -22.16
N ASP A 124 5.78 2.61 -22.99
CA ASP A 124 5.97 2.95 -24.41
C ASP A 124 4.65 3.00 -25.17
N LYS A 125 3.74 2.04 -24.92
CA LYS A 125 2.38 2.07 -25.48
C LYS A 125 1.57 3.27 -24.98
N LEU A 126 1.74 3.67 -23.72
CA LEU A 126 1.08 4.84 -23.15
C LEU A 126 1.52 6.11 -23.87
N LYS A 127 2.84 6.27 -24.10
CA LYS A 127 3.41 7.39 -24.86
C LYS A 127 2.88 7.47 -26.28
N ASP A 128 2.70 6.32 -26.91
CA ASP A 128 2.14 6.20 -28.26
C ASP A 128 0.61 6.41 -28.31
N GLY A 129 -0.07 6.60 -27.17
CA GLY A 129 -1.53 6.67 -27.08
C GLY A 129 -2.24 5.36 -27.46
N LYS A 130 -1.53 4.23 -27.37
CA LYS A 130 -2.02 2.88 -27.74
C LYS A 130 -2.25 1.96 -26.55
N LEU A 131 -1.93 2.41 -25.33
CA LEU A 131 -2.17 1.62 -24.14
C LEU A 131 -3.67 1.43 -23.94
N THR A 132 -4.08 0.21 -23.63
CA THR A 132 -5.48 -0.12 -23.33
C THR A 132 -5.62 -0.71 -21.94
N GLN A 133 -6.85 -0.73 -21.41
CA GLN A 133 -7.16 -1.44 -20.16
C GLN A 133 -6.77 -2.93 -20.21
N LYS A 134 -6.88 -3.55 -21.38
CA LYS A 134 -6.49 -4.95 -21.59
C LYS A 134 -4.97 -5.13 -21.48
N ASP A 135 -4.18 -4.15 -21.92
CA ASP A 135 -2.74 -4.18 -21.75
C ASP A 135 -2.35 -4.04 -20.27
N LEU A 136 -3.00 -3.14 -19.52
CA LEU A 136 -2.79 -3.02 -18.07
C LEU A 136 -3.13 -4.30 -17.32
N PHE A 137 -4.25 -4.95 -17.66
CA PHE A 137 -4.60 -6.25 -17.10
C PHE A 137 -3.53 -7.32 -17.38
N LYS A 138 -2.94 -7.32 -18.58
CA LYS A 138 -1.83 -8.22 -18.91
C LYS A 138 -0.58 -7.92 -18.09
N VAL A 139 -0.24 -6.64 -17.91
CA VAL A 139 0.88 -6.21 -17.06
C VAL A 139 0.66 -6.74 -15.63
N ASP A 140 -0.51 -6.54 -15.04
CA ASP A 140 -0.79 -7.05 -13.69
C ASP A 140 -0.69 -8.58 -13.62
N GLN A 141 -1.22 -9.31 -14.62
CA GLN A 141 -1.05 -10.76 -14.70
C GLN A 141 0.42 -11.20 -14.78
N GLN A 142 1.23 -10.51 -15.58
CA GLN A 142 2.66 -10.81 -15.72
C GLN A 142 3.42 -10.47 -14.45
N LEU A 143 3.13 -9.34 -13.79
CA LEU A 143 3.71 -8.99 -12.50
C LEU A 143 3.37 -10.04 -11.45
N ASN A 144 2.10 -10.44 -11.35
CA ASN A 144 1.66 -11.48 -10.43
C ASN A 144 2.34 -12.83 -10.70
N ALA A 145 2.52 -13.20 -11.97
CA ALA A 145 3.23 -14.41 -12.36
C ALA A 145 4.72 -14.34 -11.95
N THR A 146 5.39 -13.23 -12.26
CA THR A 146 6.80 -12.96 -11.91
C THR A 146 7.02 -13.04 -10.40
N PHE A 147 6.17 -12.38 -9.61
CA PHE A 147 6.28 -12.40 -8.16
C PHE A 147 5.92 -13.78 -7.58
N THR A 148 4.96 -14.49 -8.16
CA THR A 148 4.64 -15.87 -7.76
C THR A 148 5.82 -16.81 -8.01
N MET A 149 6.55 -16.65 -9.12
CA MET A 149 7.76 -17.43 -9.38
C MET A 149 8.85 -17.13 -8.33
N ALA A 150 9.06 -15.86 -7.99
CA ALA A 150 10.01 -15.47 -6.94
C ALA A 150 9.66 -16.10 -5.59
N SER A 151 8.37 -16.08 -5.20
CA SER A 151 7.93 -16.73 -3.96
C SER A 151 8.08 -18.25 -3.98
N LYS A 152 7.87 -18.89 -5.14
CA LYS A 152 8.13 -20.34 -5.30
C LYS A 152 9.60 -20.68 -5.14
N GLU A 153 10.48 -19.90 -5.77
CA GLU A 153 11.92 -20.07 -5.63
C GLU A 153 12.34 -19.87 -4.17
N MET A 154 11.85 -18.80 -3.52
CA MET A 154 12.13 -18.52 -2.11
C MET A 154 11.67 -19.64 -1.17
N ALA A 155 10.46 -20.18 -1.37
CA ALA A 155 9.98 -21.32 -0.60
C ALA A 155 10.86 -22.56 -0.81
N SER A 156 11.21 -22.85 -2.07
CA SER A 156 12.03 -24.02 -2.42
C SER A 156 13.40 -23.99 -1.75
N TRP A 157 14.05 -22.83 -1.67
CA TRP A 157 15.36 -22.69 -1.02
C TRP A 157 15.27 -22.95 0.49
N ARG A 158 14.10 -22.73 1.08
CA ARG A 158 13.80 -22.98 2.50
C ARG A 158 13.23 -24.37 2.77
N GLY A 159 13.10 -25.23 1.75
CA GLY A 159 12.44 -26.54 1.88
C GLY A 159 10.94 -26.46 2.15
N LEU A 160 10.30 -25.34 1.80
CA LEU A 160 8.87 -25.09 1.97
C LEU A 160 8.12 -25.28 0.65
N SER A 161 6.84 -25.61 0.73
CA SER A 161 5.93 -25.45 -0.41
C SER A 161 5.48 -23.98 -0.52
N ALA A 162 5.19 -23.48 -1.72
CA ALA A 162 4.65 -22.14 -1.89
C ALA A 162 3.15 -22.19 -2.21
N ARG A 163 2.35 -21.40 -1.51
CA ARG A 163 0.99 -21.10 -1.96
C ARG A 163 1.01 -20.05 -3.07
N PRO A 164 0.04 -20.07 -4.01
CA PRO A 164 -0.12 -19.00 -4.99
C PRO A 164 -0.19 -17.66 -4.28
N ALA A 165 0.53 -16.67 -4.79
CA ALA A 165 0.42 -15.35 -4.22
C ALA A 165 -0.97 -14.78 -4.48
N VAL A 166 -1.62 -14.32 -3.43
CA VAL A 166 -2.95 -13.71 -3.52
C VAL A 166 -2.82 -12.19 -3.47
N SER A 167 -3.62 -11.52 -4.30
CA SER A 167 -3.76 -10.06 -4.25
C SER A 167 -4.27 -9.65 -2.88
N ALA A 168 -3.63 -8.63 -2.32
CA ALA A 168 -3.91 -8.11 -1.02
C ALA A 168 -5.20 -7.25 -0.99
N GLY A 169 -6.37 -7.80 -1.33
CA GLY A 169 -7.65 -7.10 -1.13
C GLY A 169 -7.84 -6.67 0.34
N THR A 170 -8.70 -5.68 0.62
CA THR A 170 -9.09 -5.32 2.00
C THR A 170 -9.54 -6.56 2.75
N PHE A 171 -9.05 -6.75 3.98
CA PHE A 171 -9.46 -7.87 4.84
C PHE A 171 -10.06 -7.33 6.14
N THR A 172 -11.04 -8.04 6.66
CA THR A 172 -11.74 -7.65 7.88
C THR A 172 -11.21 -8.40 9.08
N VAL A 173 -11.06 -7.69 10.20
CA VAL A 173 -10.58 -8.24 11.47
C VAL A 173 -11.59 -7.97 12.57
N LYS A 174 -11.58 -8.85 13.57
CA LYS A 174 -12.24 -8.62 14.85
C LYS A 174 -11.30 -7.93 15.83
N ILE A 175 -11.70 -6.81 16.42
CA ILE A 175 -10.91 -6.10 17.43
C ILE A 175 -11.54 -6.28 18.81
N THR A 176 -10.79 -6.92 19.70
CA THR A 176 -11.15 -7.10 21.10
C THR A 176 -10.30 -6.16 21.95
N THR A 177 -10.89 -5.53 22.96
CA THR A 177 -10.15 -4.66 23.90
C THR A 177 -10.23 -5.23 25.31
N ILE A 178 -9.16 -5.08 26.08
CA ILE A 178 -9.10 -5.48 27.48
C ILE A 178 -8.67 -4.26 28.31
N PRO A 179 -9.50 -3.75 29.23
CA PRO A 179 -10.87 -4.16 29.54
C PRO A 179 -11.85 -3.98 28.36
N THR A 180 -12.92 -4.79 28.33
CA THR A 180 -13.99 -4.67 27.33
C THR A 180 -14.76 -3.35 27.51
N GLY A 181 -15.46 -2.92 26.46
CA GLY A 181 -16.32 -1.72 26.53
C GLY A 181 -15.62 -0.37 26.34
N SER A 182 -14.35 -0.34 25.92
CA SER A 182 -13.73 0.92 25.51
C SER A 182 -14.42 1.52 24.28
N LYS A 183 -14.25 2.82 24.06
CA LYS A 183 -14.39 3.44 22.74
C LYS A 183 -13.03 3.36 22.05
N LEU A 184 -13.01 2.89 20.82
CA LEU A 184 -11.79 2.72 20.02
C LEU A 184 -11.83 3.71 18.87
N TRP A 185 -10.73 4.43 18.69
CA TRP A 185 -10.48 5.21 17.50
C TRP A 185 -9.24 4.65 16.81
N MET A 186 -9.32 4.58 15.50
CA MET A 186 -8.21 4.15 14.66
C MET A 186 -7.91 5.21 13.62
N MET A 187 -6.66 5.26 13.23
CA MET A 187 -6.13 6.21 12.28
C MET A 187 -5.08 5.46 11.45
N HIS A 188 -5.23 5.43 10.13
CA HIS A 188 -4.20 4.79 9.30
C HIS A 188 -2.84 5.46 9.53
N ALA A 189 -1.74 4.71 9.47
CA ALA A 189 -0.41 5.22 9.81
C ALA A 189 0.05 6.39 8.92
N LEU A 190 -0.57 6.53 7.75
CA LEU A 190 -0.34 7.62 6.80
C LEU A 190 -1.20 8.86 7.08
N GLU A 191 -2.28 8.74 7.84
CA GLU A 191 -3.22 9.83 8.10
C GLU A 191 -2.58 11.07 8.75
N PRO A 192 -1.56 10.98 9.63
CA PRO A 192 -0.80 12.15 10.05
C PRO A 192 -0.08 12.88 8.91
N THR A 193 0.50 12.11 7.98
CA THR A 193 1.15 12.63 6.77
C THR A 193 0.09 13.26 5.86
N LEU A 194 -1.01 12.56 5.60
CA LEU A 194 -2.12 13.03 4.77
C LEU A 194 -2.73 14.32 5.33
N ALA A 195 -3.04 14.36 6.62
CA ALA A 195 -3.58 15.55 7.25
C ALA A 195 -2.63 16.74 7.20
N LYS A 196 -1.32 16.51 7.38
CA LYS A 196 -0.30 17.54 7.20
C LYS A 196 -0.27 18.08 5.77
N LEU A 197 -0.35 17.20 4.76
CA LEU A 197 -0.40 17.56 3.34
C LEU A 197 -1.69 18.31 2.98
N GLU A 198 -2.81 17.89 3.56
CA GLU A 198 -4.13 18.45 3.34
C GLU A 198 -4.40 19.72 4.16
N GLY A 199 -3.45 20.15 5.00
CA GLY A 199 -3.59 21.31 5.89
C GLY A 199 -4.70 21.14 6.93
N ARG A 200 -5.08 19.90 7.24
CA ARG A 200 -6.11 19.55 8.21
C ARG A 200 -5.51 18.82 9.40
N LYS A 201 -6.34 18.59 10.41
CA LYS A 201 -5.95 17.73 11.55
C LYS A 201 -6.12 16.26 11.16
N PRO A 202 -5.23 15.36 11.64
CA PRO A 202 -5.40 13.92 11.47
C PRO A 202 -6.75 13.49 12.01
N ILE A 203 -7.48 12.73 11.21
CA ILE A 203 -8.79 12.21 11.52
C ILE A 203 -8.62 10.86 12.19
N TRP A 204 -9.25 10.77 13.36
CA TRP A 204 -9.39 9.55 14.11
C TRP A 204 -10.81 9.03 13.88
N GLU A 205 -10.92 7.89 13.21
CA GLU A 205 -12.21 7.27 12.96
C GLU A 205 -12.60 6.37 14.13
N MET A 206 -13.82 6.55 14.62
CA MET A 206 -14.34 5.70 15.67
C MET A 206 -14.72 4.35 15.09
N VAL A 207 -14.21 3.27 15.69
CA VAL A 207 -14.60 1.91 15.31
C VAL A 207 -15.97 1.61 15.92
N VAL A 208 -17.01 1.65 15.08
CA VAL A 208 -18.40 1.41 15.49
C VAL A 208 -18.70 -0.08 15.58
N GLN A 209 -18.28 -0.86 14.58
CA GLN A 209 -18.44 -2.32 14.55
C GLN A 209 -17.08 -2.97 14.74
N ARG A 210 -16.90 -3.69 15.85
CA ARG A 210 -15.61 -4.27 16.22
C ARG A 210 -15.37 -5.66 15.65
N ASP A 211 -16.41 -6.37 15.25
CA ASP A 211 -16.28 -7.72 14.69
C ASP A 211 -15.94 -7.72 13.19
N ASP A 212 -16.04 -6.57 12.53
CA ASP A 212 -15.88 -6.44 11.08
C ASP A 212 -15.17 -5.13 10.71
N VAL A 213 -13.92 -4.97 11.14
CA VAL A 213 -13.12 -3.77 10.86
C VAL A 213 -12.29 -3.98 9.59
N PRO A 214 -12.57 -3.27 8.48
CA PRO A 214 -11.75 -3.37 7.28
C PRO A 214 -10.42 -2.67 7.53
N LEU A 215 -9.32 -3.44 7.49
CA LEU A 215 -7.98 -2.89 7.67
C LEU A 215 -7.09 -3.20 6.46
N PHE A 216 -6.22 -2.25 6.16
CA PHE A 216 -5.19 -2.36 5.14
C PHE A 216 -3.92 -1.66 5.63
N GLY A 217 -2.85 -2.41 5.89
CA GLY A 217 -1.57 -1.84 6.32
C GLY A 217 -1.48 -1.56 7.82
N LYS A 218 -0.91 -0.40 8.19
CA LYS A 218 -0.56 -0.05 9.58
C LYS A 218 -1.53 0.98 10.12
N TYR A 219 -1.92 0.84 11.39
CA TYR A 219 -2.84 1.77 12.04
C TYR A 219 -2.32 2.21 13.40
N TRP A 220 -2.50 3.48 13.70
CA TRP A 220 -2.50 4.00 15.06
C TRP A 220 -3.87 3.76 15.67
N TYR A 221 -3.91 3.48 16.96
CA TYR A 221 -5.14 3.41 17.72
C TYR A 221 -5.06 4.21 19.03
N PHE A 222 -6.23 4.63 19.49
CA PHE A 222 -6.44 5.23 20.80
C PHE A 222 -7.72 4.66 21.42
N MET A 223 -7.67 4.33 22.71
CA MET A 223 -8.81 3.79 23.46
C MET A 223 -9.22 4.73 24.59
N ARG A 224 -10.52 4.81 24.85
CA ARG A 224 -11.07 5.54 26.01
C ARG A 224 -12.17 4.72 26.67
N TRP A 225 -12.06 4.47 27.96
CA TRP A 225 -13.11 3.81 28.75
C TRP A 225 -14.09 4.84 29.31
N SER A 226 -15.37 4.47 29.39
CA SER A 226 -16.46 5.32 29.91
C SER A 226 -16.41 5.49 31.43
N GLU A 227 -15.86 4.51 32.14
CA GLU A 227 -15.62 4.54 33.58
C GLU A 227 -14.16 4.18 33.81
N GLU A 228 -13.40 5.05 34.47
CA GLU A 228 -12.04 4.72 34.91
C GLU A 228 -12.16 3.66 36.01
N PRO A 229 -11.60 2.44 35.84
CA PRO A 229 -11.37 1.58 36.98
C PRO A 229 -10.38 2.33 37.87
N SER A 230 -10.80 2.68 39.09
CA SER A 230 -9.97 3.37 40.07
C SER A 230 -8.66 2.62 40.27
N GLY A 231 -7.59 3.04 39.58
CA GLY A 231 -6.24 2.49 39.75
C GLY A 231 -5.40 2.25 38.50
N THR A 232 -5.95 2.26 37.28
CA THR A 232 -5.15 1.97 36.08
C THR A 232 -4.56 3.26 35.47
N LYS A 233 -3.22 3.35 35.45
CA LYS A 233 -2.48 4.46 34.84
C LYS A 233 -2.92 4.65 33.37
N LYS A 234 -3.15 5.91 33.00
CA LYS A 234 -3.40 6.39 31.63
C LYS A 234 -2.46 5.73 30.61
N SER A 235 -2.97 4.91 29.69
CA SER A 235 -2.37 4.79 28.36
C SER A 235 -3.04 5.83 27.44
N SER A 236 -2.67 7.11 27.64
CA SER A 236 -3.22 8.21 26.84
C SER A 236 -2.25 8.60 25.73
N GLY A 237 -1.88 7.64 24.88
CA GLY A 237 -1.03 7.87 23.72
C GLY A 237 -1.47 7.03 22.51
N PRO A 238 -1.18 7.46 21.28
CA PRO A 238 -1.41 6.65 20.09
C PRO A 238 -0.45 5.46 20.10
N HIS A 239 -1.00 4.27 20.00
CA HIS A 239 -0.22 3.03 19.89
C HIS A 239 -0.24 2.53 18.45
N LEU A 240 0.90 2.02 17.95
CA LEU A 240 0.99 1.46 16.60
C LEU A 240 0.61 -0.03 16.64
N ILE A 241 -0.34 -0.43 15.80
CA ILE A 241 -0.59 -1.85 15.51
C ILE A 241 -0.09 -2.13 14.09
N LYS A 242 0.78 -3.12 13.98
CA LYS A 242 1.05 -3.79 12.71
C LYS A 242 0.00 -4.88 12.56
N VAL A 243 -0.92 -4.71 11.63
CA VAL A 243 -1.94 -5.71 11.33
C VAL A 243 -1.31 -6.69 10.34
N ASP A 244 -1.11 -7.93 10.79
CA ASP A 244 -0.77 -9.04 9.90
C ASP A 244 -2.06 -9.80 9.53
N ARG A 245 -2.15 -10.27 8.29
CA ARG A 245 -3.32 -10.99 7.74
C ARG A 245 -3.58 -12.35 8.39
N SER A 246 -2.62 -12.85 9.18
CA SER A 246 -2.80 -14.00 10.05
C SER A 246 -3.77 -13.75 11.22
N SER A 247 -4.00 -12.47 11.57
CA SER A 247 -4.79 -12.08 12.73
C SER A 247 -6.24 -11.83 12.35
N VAL A 248 -7.07 -12.87 12.46
CA VAL A 248 -8.54 -12.74 12.39
C VAL A 248 -9.08 -11.99 13.62
N SER A 249 -8.28 -11.93 14.69
CA SER A 249 -8.60 -11.19 15.91
C SER A 249 -7.39 -10.44 16.44
N ILE A 250 -7.57 -9.16 16.78
CA ILE A 250 -6.57 -8.29 17.40
C ILE A 250 -7.03 -8.01 18.83
N VAL A 251 -6.16 -8.23 19.81
CA VAL A 251 -6.43 -7.89 21.23
C VAL A 251 -5.62 -6.66 21.62
N LEU A 252 -6.32 -5.61 22.04
CA LEU A 252 -5.73 -4.34 22.48
C LEU A 252 -5.80 -4.20 24.00
N GLN A 253 -4.71 -3.74 24.60
CA GLN A 253 -4.54 -3.55 26.05
C GLN A 253 -4.33 -2.07 26.36
#